data_AF-A0A402DBV1-F1
#
_entry.id   AF-A0A402DBV1-F1
#
_cell.length_a   1.000
_cell.length_b   1.000
_cell.length_c   1.000
_cell.angle_alpha   90.00
_cell.angle_beta   90.00
_cell.angle_gamma   90.00
#
_symmetry.space_group_name_H-M   'P 1'
#
loop_
_entity.id
_entity.type
_entity.pdbx_description
1 polymer ?
#
loop_
_entity_poly.entity_id
_entity_poly.type
_entity_poly.pdbx_seq_one_letter_code
_entity_poly.pdbx_strand_id
1 'polypeptide(L)'
;MHRTNARFWRCFNQLPQPIQILAKKNFELLKNNLNHPSLSFKKVGKFWSVRVGINYRALAFKDGEDYIWVWIGSHEEYERLLK
;
A
#
# COMPACT_ATOMS: atom_id res chain seq x y z
N MET A 1 10.78 1.49 9.64
CA MET A 1 10.60 0.15 9.01
C MET A 1 9.19 -0.01 8.43
N HIS A 2 8.94 -1.01 7.58
CA HIS A 2 7.60 -1.32 7.06
C HIS A 2 7.03 -2.57 7.73
N ARG A 3 5.85 -2.45 8.36
CA ARG A 3 5.17 -3.54 9.07
C ARG A 3 3.77 -3.75 8.49
N THR A 4 3.26 -4.98 8.53
CA THR A 4 1.89 -5.31 8.10
C THR A 4 1.09 -5.85 9.28
N ASN A 5 -0.24 -5.76 9.23
CA ASN A 5 -1.11 -6.40 10.21
C ASN A 5 -2.02 -7.46 9.56
N ALA A 6 -2.78 -8.20 10.38
CA ALA A 6 -3.68 -9.24 9.90
C ALA A 6 -4.74 -8.73 8.91
N ARG A 7 -5.23 -7.50 9.09
CA ARG A 7 -6.21 -6.87 8.18
C ARG A 7 -5.61 -6.67 6.79
N PHE A 8 -4.36 -6.20 6.72
CA PHE A 8 -3.65 -6.04 5.46
C PHE A 8 -3.56 -7.37 4.70
N TRP A 9 -3.13 -8.44 5.39
CA TRP A 9 -3.03 -9.76 4.79
C TRP A 9 -4.37 -10.32 4.30
N ARG A 10 -5.46 -10.06 5.04
CA ARG A 10 -6.80 -10.44 4.59
C ARG A 10 -7.18 -9.75 3.27
N CYS A 11 -6.91 -8.45 3.13
CA CYS A 11 -7.14 -7.73 1.89
C CYS A 11 -6.21 -8.22 0.77
N PHE A 12 -4.92 -8.41 1.06
CA PHE A 12 -3.93 -8.89 0.11
C PHE A 12 -4.30 -10.26 -0.49
N ASN A 13 -4.74 -11.20 0.35
CA ASN A 13 -5.09 -12.56 -0.07
C ASN A 13 -6.35 -12.61 -0.95
N GLN A 14 -7.19 -11.57 -0.94
CA GLN A 14 -8.36 -11.45 -1.80
C GLN A 14 -8.03 -10.89 -3.19
N LEU A 15 -6.81 -10.36 -3.38
CA LEU A 15 -6.40 -9.80 -4.66
C LEU A 15 -6.11 -10.92 -5.67
N PRO A 16 -6.31 -10.66 -6.98
CA PRO A 16 -5.85 -11.57 -8.02
C PRO A 16 -4.35 -11.84 -7.90
N GLN A 17 -3.92 -13.07 -8.18
CA GLN A 17 -2.51 -13.49 -8.08
C GLN A 17 -1.51 -12.55 -8.78
N PRO A 18 -1.80 -12.00 -9.99
CA PRO A 18 -0.89 -11.05 -10.64
C PRO A 18 -0.67 -9.78 -9.81
N ILE A 19 -1.71 -9.32 -9.11
CA ILE A 19 -1.65 -8.12 -8.27
C ILE A 19 -0.90 -8.40 -6.97
N GLN A 20 -1.04 -9.60 -6.40
CA GLN A 20 -0.25 -10.03 -5.25
C GLN A 20 1.25 -10.02 -5.56
N ILE A 21 1.65 -10.51 -6.74
CA ILE A 21 3.04 -10.50 -7.20
C ILE A 21 3.54 -9.07 -7.37
N LEU A 22 2.74 -8.22 -8.05
CA LEU A 22 3.09 -6.82 -8.26
C LEU A 22 3.23 -6.05 -6.94
N ALA A 23 2.33 -6.28 -5.99
CA ALA A 23 2.38 -5.71 -4.65
C ALA A 23 3.69 -6.10 -3.95
N LYS A 24 4.06 -7.38 -3.93
CA LYS A 24 5.34 -7.83 -3.34
C LYS A 24 6.53 -7.10 -3.98
N LYS A 25 6.59 -7.03 -5.32
CA LYS A 25 7.66 -6.32 -6.04
C LYS A 25 7.74 -4.84 -5.66
N ASN A 26 6.61 -4.15 -5.60
CA ASN A 26 6.58 -2.73 -5.25
C ASN A 26 6.90 -2.49 -3.78
N PHE A 27 6.56 -3.43 -2.88
CA PHE A 27 6.96 -3.36 -1.48
C PHE A 27 8.49 -3.49 -1.31
N GLU A 28 9.13 -4.39 -2.05
CA GLU A 28 10.60 -4.46 -2.06
C GLU A 28 11.23 -3.20 -2.65
N LEU A 29 10.66 -2.64 -3.72
CA LEU A 29 11.11 -1.35 -4.26
C LEU A 29 10.96 -0.22 -3.24
N LEU A 30 9.84 -0.19 -2.51
CA LEU A 30 9.56 0.83 -1.50
C LEU A 30 10.57 0.81 -0.36
N LYS A 31 10.93 -0.39 0.13
CA LYS A 31 11.96 -0.56 1.17
C LYS A 31 13.32 -0.01 0.75
N ASN A 32 13.66 -0.15 -0.53
CA ASN A 32 14.94 0.31 -1.08
C ASN A 32 14.92 1.79 -1.47
N ASN A 33 13.79 2.30 -1.98
CA ASN A 33 13.66 3.66 -2.43
C ASN A 33 12.22 4.19 -2.20
N LEU A 34 12.03 4.88 -1.08
CA LEU A 34 10.78 5.53 -0.73
C LEU A 34 10.34 6.60 -1.75
N ASN A 35 11.28 7.21 -2.46
CA ASN A 35 11.04 8.32 -3.38
C ASN A 35 10.89 7.86 -4.84
N HIS A 36 10.79 6.55 -5.09
CA HIS A 36 10.68 6.06 -6.46
C HIS A 36 9.38 6.59 -7.13
N PRO A 37 9.47 7.29 -8.28
CA PRO A 37 8.32 8.01 -8.85
C PRO A 37 7.11 7.11 -9.15
N SER A 38 7.35 5.87 -9.58
CA SER A 38 6.27 4.91 -9.89
C SER A 38 5.43 4.50 -8.67
N LEU A 39 6.01 4.58 -7.46
CA LEU A 39 5.32 4.22 -6.23
C LEU A 39 4.39 5.34 -5.77
N SER A 40 4.65 6.58 -6.16
CA SER A 40 3.86 7.75 -5.73
C SER A 40 3.60 7.74 -4.21
N PHE A 41 4.63 7.38 -3.42
CA PHE A 41 4.52 7.24 -1.98
C PHE A 41 4.33 8.61 -1.33
N LYS A 42 3.16 8.84 -0.73
CA LYS A 42 2.82 10.17 -0.18
C LYS A 42 1.80 10.08 0.95
N LYS A 43 1.79 11.11 1.79
CA LYS A 43 0.75 11.30 2.82
C LYS A 43 -0.58 11.69 2.17
N VAL A 44 -1.67 11.07 2.61
CA VAL A 44 -3.05 11.34 2.19
C VAL A 44 -3.94 11.32 3.43
N GLY A 45 -4.34 12.52 3.89
CA GLY A 45 -5.01 12.70 5.18
C GLY A 45 -4.17 12.16 6.34
N LYS A 46 -4.74 11.23 7.12
CA LYS A 46 -4.05 10.54 8.23
C LYS A 46 -3.22 9.32 7.80
N PHE A 47 -3.29 8.95 6.53
CA PHE A 47 -2.63 7.77 5.99
C PHE A 47 -1.43 8.14 5.11
N TRP A 48 -0.64 7.13 4.78
CA TRP A 48 0.33 7.12 3.70
C TRP A 48 -0.15 6.14 2.63
N SER A 49 -0.07 6.56 1.37
CA SER A 49 -0.55 5.80 0.21
C SER A 49 0.61 5.43 -0.70
N VAL A 50 0.59 4.22 -1.24
CA VAL A 50 1.51 3.77 -2.28
C VAL A 50 0.75 3.16 -3.46
N ARG A 51 1.28 3.37 -4.66
CA ARG A 51 0.84 2.77 -5.90
C ARG A 51 1.42 1.37 -6.03
N VAL A 52 0.52 0.39 -6.10
CA VAL A 52 0.86 -1.00 -6.42
C VAL A 52 0.81 -1.23 -7.94
N GLY A 53 -0.21 -0.67 -8.61
CA GLY A 53 -0.32 -0.68 -10.06
C GLY A 53 -1.22 0.47 -10.51
N ILE A 54 -1.64 0.51 -11.78
CA ILE A 54 -2.50 1.61 -12.24
C ILE A 54 -3.81 1.68 -11.42
N ASN A 55 -4.43 0.53 -11.17
CA ASN A 55 -5.74 0.41 -10.50
C ASN A 55 -5.68 -0.09 -9.05
N TYR A 56 -4.50 -0.19 -8.43
CA TYR A 56 -4.38 -0.71 -7.06
C TYR A 56 -3.52 0.18 -6.17
N ARG A 57 -3.94 0.35 -4.92
CA ARG A 57 -3.28 1.15 -3.89
C ARG A 57 -3.15 0.36 -2.59
N ALA A 58 -2.18 0.74 -1.77
CA ALA A 58 -2.10 0.30 -0.39
C ALA A 58 -2.01 1.50 0.55
N LEU A 59 -2.51 1.33 1.78
CA LEU A 59 -2.57 2.35 2.81
C LEU A 59 -1.84 1.90 4.08
N ALA A 60 -1.07 2.83 4.65
CA ALA A 60 -0.39 2.68 5.92
C ALA A 60 -0.68 3.85 6.87
N PHE A 61 -0.55 3.60 8.17
CA PHE A 61 -0.34 4.65 9.16
C PHE A 61 1.15 4.86 9.38
N LYS A 62 1.55 6.09 9.72
CA LYS A 62 2.89 6.36 10.24
C LYS A 62 2.85 6.32 11.76
N ASP A 63 3.69 5.49 12.36
CA ASP A 63 3.85 5.28 13.80
C ASP A 63 5.32 5.48 14.15
N GLY A 64 5.68 6.68 14.63
CA GLY A 64 7.08 7.09 14.74
C GLY A 64 7.78 7.03 13.38
N GLU A 65 8.84 6.21 13.29
CA GLU A 65 9.62 5.96 12.07
C GLU A 65 9.11 4.76 11.24
N ASP A 66 7.99 4.15 11.68
CA ASP A 66 7.42 2.98 11.02
C ASP A 66 6.19 3.30 10.18
N TYR A 67 6.03 2.52 9.12
CA TYR A 67 4.81 2.47 8.32
C TYR A 67 4.09 1.15 8.57
N ILE A 68 2.92 1.22 9.19
CA ILE A 68 2.07 0.06 9.46
C ILE A 68 1.00 -0.01 8.37
N TRP A 69 1.16 -0.96 7.44
CA TRP A 69 0.23 -1.22 6.35
C TRP A 69 -1.00 -1.96 6.86
N VAL A 70 -2.18 -1.42 6.51
CA VAL A 70 -3.47 -1.87 7.05
C VAL A 70 -4.50 -2.24 5.98
N TRP A 71 -4.27 -1.83 4.73
CA TRP A 71 -5.17 -2.09 3.62
C TRP A 71 -4.43 -2.09 2.28
N ILE A 72 -4.92 -2.89 1.33
CA ILE A 72 -4.52 -2.92 -0.08
C ILE A 72 -5.74 -3.31 -0.90
N GLY A 73 -5.97 -2.67 -2.04
CA GLY A 73 -7.15 -2.93 -2.85
C GLY A 73 -7.23 -2.06 -4.09
N SER A 74 -8.40 -2.09 -4.73
CA SER A 74 -8.66 -1.36 -5.96
C SER A 74 -8.67 0.16 -5.74
N HIS A 75 -8.46 0.92 -6.80
CA HIS A 75 -8.53 2.37 -6.75
C HIS A 75 -9.94 2.86 -6.38
N GLU A 76 -10.99 2.15 -6.79
CA GLU A 76 -12.36 2.50 -6.44
C GLU A 76 -12.62 2.36 -4.93
N GLU A 77 -12.21 1.25 -4.33
CA GLU A 77 -12.31 1.06 -2.87
C GLU A 77 -11.45 2.07 -2.11
N TYR A 78 -10.26 2.40 -2.65
CA TYR A 78 -9.40 3.44 -2.10
C TYR A 78 -10.10 4.81 -2.05
N GLU A 79 -10.76 5.23 -3.13
CA GLU A 79 -11.50 6.50 -3.15
C GLU A 79 -12.66 6.48 -2.15
N ARG A 80 -13.35 5.35 -1.98
CA ARG A 80 -14.42 5.20 -0.97
C ARG A 80 -13.89 5.28 0.46
N LEU A 81 -12.66 4.80 0.73
CA LEU A 81 -12.04 4.84 2.06
C LEU A 81 -11.51 6.23 2.46
N LEU A 82 -11.31 7.11 1.48
CA LEU A 82 -10.77 8.45 1.69
C LEU A 82 -11.83 9.56 1.66
N LYS A 83 -13.07 9.22 1.31
CA LYS A 83 -14.24 10.06 1.55
C LYS A 83 -14.63 9.99 3.03
#